data_AF-A0A971FAC1-F1
#
_entry.id   AF-A0A971FAC1-F1
#
_cell.length_a   1.000
_cell.length_b   1.000
_cell.length_c   1.000
_cell.angle_alpha   90.00
_cell.angle_beta   90.00
_cell.angle_gamma   90.00
#
_symmetry.space_group_name_H-M   'P 1'
#
loop_
_entity.id
_entity.type
_entity.pdbx_description
1 polymer ?
#
loop_
_entity_poly.entity_id
_entity_poly.type
_entity_poly.pdbx_seq_one_letter_code
_entity_poly.pdbx_strand_id
1 'polypeptide(L)'
;MSSPLVSPRVWSVLAALCSAVSLGCAALMALNPFVPAPVGFVRLVLGASTGFVLAAAAAGAPKTWRGRGLLLGLAGCWGGDVIGSRHFVAGALSFLLAHVAFTAVFAAPGIRPRRALAGTAAAVVPAALLLRAFLPGVPPGETVLVVAYVAVISLMVVSAFASRDAAPVFLVAAVLFYVSDIFVARWRYGDGAAINGTLCYPLYYLSCNLFALGALTLRPKSKTG
;
A
#
# COMPACT_ATOMS: atom_id res chain seq x y z
N MET A 1 22.87 4.13 30.41
CA MET A 1 21.78 5.14 30.36
C MET A 1 20.56 4.51 29.74
N SER A 2 19.70 3.93 30.58
CA SER A 2 18.42 3.34 30.21
C SER A 2 17.41 4.44 29.94
N SER A 3 17.09 4.67 28.67
CA SER A 3 15.97 5.52 28.25
C SER A 3 14.69 5.12 29.02
N PRO A 4 13.87 6.06 29.50
CA PRO A 4 12.64 5.73 30.19
C PRO A 4 11.78 4.87 29.26
N LEU A 5 11.52 3.65 29.69
CA LEU A 5 10.85 2.60 28.93
C LEU A 5 9.40 2.99 28.69
N VAL A 6 9.15 3.73 27.61
CA VAL A 6 7.80 3.98 27.10
C VAL A 6 7.11 2.64 26.91
N SER A 7 6.00 2.42 27.63
CA SER A 7 5.36 1.11 27.68
C SER A 7 4.88 0.66 26.29
N PRO A 8 4.82 -0.65 26.01
CA PRO A 8 4.34 -1.18 24.73
C PRO A 8 2.95 -0.67 24.32
N ARG A 9 2.11 -0.32 25.31
CA ARG A 9 0.78 0.26 25.10
C ARG A 9 0.84 1.67 24.49
N VAL A 10 1.77 2.50 24.95
CA VAL A 10 1.94 3.88 24.41
C VAL A 10 2.29 3.85 22.93
N TRP A 11 3.17 2.95 22.50
CA TRP A 11 3.54 2.81 21.08
C TRP A 11 2.37 2.33 20.21
N SER A 12 1.52 1.44 20.73
CA SER A 12 0.32 1.02 20.00
C SER A 12 -0.72 2.13 19.88
N VAL A 13 -0.89 2.94 20.93
CA VAL A 13 -1.75 4.14 20.90
C VAL A 13 -1.22 5.15 19.89
N LEU A 14 0.09 5.41 19.89
CA LEU A 14 0.72 6.31 18.92
C LEU A 14 0.51 5.83 17.48
N ALA A 15 0.68 4.52 17.22
CA ALA A 15 0.42 3.96 15.90
C ALA A 15 -1.04 4.17 15.45
N ALA A 16 -2.00 3.94 16.35
CA ALA A 16 -3.42 4.17 16.08
C ALA A 16 -3.73 5.65 15.81
N LEU A 17 -3.12 6.58 16.56
CA LEU A 17 -3.29 8.02 16.35
C LEU A 17 -2.73 8.47 15.00
N CYS A 18 -1.50 8.05 14.65
CA CYS A 18 -0.92 8.34 13.33
C CYS A 18 -1.77 7.77 12.19
N SER A 19 -2.33 6.57 12.38
CA SER A 19 -3.22 5.94 11.40
C SER A 19 -4.55 6.69 11.29
N ALA A 20 -5.14 7.13 12.41
CA ALA A 20 -6.36 7.93 12.42
C ALA A 20 -6.18 9.27 11.71
N VAL A 21 -5.05 9.96 11.93
CA VAL A 21 -4.69 11.17 11.18
C VAL A 21 -4.59 10.88 9.68
N SER A 22 -3.92 9.78 9.32
CA SER A 22 -3.77 9.37 7.92
C SER A 22 -5.12 9.18 7.23
N LEU A 23 -6.01 8.41 7.86
CA LEU A 23 -7.35 8.13 7.35
C LEU A 23 -8.25 9.37 7.36
N GLY A 24 -8.11 10.25 8.36
CA GLY A 24 -8.82 11.53 8.41
C GLY A 24 -8.46 12.44 7.23
N CYS A 25 -7.17 12.55 6.89
CA CYS A 25 -6.75 13.26 5.68
C CYS A 25 -7.29 12.60 4.40
N ALA A 26 -7.27 11.26 4.32
CA ALA A 26 -7.83 10.53 3.18
C ALA A 26 -9.34 10.73 3.02
N ALA A 27 -10.08 10.76 4.11
CA ALA A 27 -11.51 11.07 4.11
C ALA A 27 -11.78 12.49 3.60
N LEU A 28 -11.02 13.48 4.07
CA LEU A 28 -11.14 14.85 3.56
C LEU A 28 -10.82 14.96 2.06
N MET A 29 -9.82 14.22 1.56
CA MET A 29 -9.52 14.16 0.12
C MET A 29 -10.66 13.55 -0.69
N ALA A 30 -11.27 12.46 -0.20
CA ALA A 30 -12.38 11.80 -0.86
C ALA A 30 -13.66 12.64 -0.85
N LEU A 31 -13.87 13.44 0.20
CA LEU A 31 -15.01 14.33 0.36
C LEU A 31 -14.84 15.68 -0.36
N ASN A 32 -13.61 16.07 -0.70
CA ASN A 32 -13.31 17.37 -1.30
C ASN A 32 -14.17 17.75 -2.54
N PRO A 33 -14.54 16.82 -3.44
CA PRO A 33 -15.44 17.13 -4.55
C PRO A 33 -16.88 17.50 -4.14
N PHE A 34 -17.31 17.09 -2.93
CA PHE A 34 -18.66 17.32 -2.40
C PHE A 34 -18.69 18.46 -1.39
N VAL A 35 -17.66 18.53 -0.53
CA VAL A 35 -17.49 19.53 0.51
C VAL A 35 -16.03 19.99 0.46
N PRO A 36 -15.75 21.23 0.01
CA PRO A 36 -14.38 21.72 -0.10
C PRO A 36 -13.64 21.58 1.22
N ALA A 37 -12.49 20.92 1.19
CA ALA A 37 -11.68 20.75 2.39
C ALA A 37 -11.11 22.11 2.84
N PRO A 38 -11.03 22.36 4.15
CA PRO A 38 -10.48 23.62 4.68
C PRO A 38 -8.95 23.73 4.51
N VAL A 39 -8.31 22.70 3.95
CA VAL A 39 -6.87 22.57 3.80
C VAL A 39 -6.56 22.16 2.36
N GLY A 40 -5.52 22.75 1.77
CA GLY A 40 -5.11 22.44 0.40
C GLY A 40 -4.75 20.97 0.18
N PHE A 41 -5.12 20.44 -0.99
CA PHE A 41 -5.00 19.02 -1.35
C PHE A 41 -3.60 18.42 -1.11
N VAL A 42 -2.53 19.13 -1.48
CA VAL A 42 -1.14 18.67 -1.28
C VAL A 42 -0.83 18.45 0.21
N ARG A 43 -1.34 19.30 1.11
CA ARG A 43 -1.13 19.13 2.55
C ARG A 43 -1.90 17.92 3.09
N LEU A 44 -3.08 17.64 2.54
CA LEU A 44 -3.82 16.42 2.89
C LEU A 44 -3.09 15.16 2.43
N VAL A 45 -2.53 15.16 1.21
CA VAL A 45 -1.68 14.05 0.73
C VAL A 45 -0.48 13.85 1.66
N LEU A 46 0.27 14.92 1.95
CA LEU A 46 1.44 14.82 2.84
C LEU A 46 1.07 14.34 4.25
N GLY A 47 -0.05 14.83 4.81
CA GLY A 47 -0.55 14.40 6.11
C GLY A 47 -0.97 12.93 6.10
N ALA A 48 -1.70 12.50 5.07
CA ALA A 48 -2.14 11.13 4.87
C ALA A 48 -0.94 10.18 4.76
N SER A 49 0.03 10.52 3.90
CA SER A 49 1.16 9.65 3.60
C SER A 49 2.15 9.59 4.75
N THR A 50 2.46 10.73 5.36
CA THR A 50 3.34 10.77 6.54
C THR A 50 2.70 10.01 7.71
N GLY A 51 1.38 10.12 7.86
CA GLY A 51 0.62 9.43 8.91
C GLY A 51 0.78 7.90 8.85
N PHE A 52 0.65 7.26 7.68
CA PHE A 52 0.79 5.80 7.60
C PHE A 52 2.25 5.34 7.81
N VAL A 53 3.24 6.14 7.38
CA VAL A 53 4.67 5.81 7.61
C VAL A 53 4.99 5.87 9.10
N LEU A 54 4.55 6.92 9.78
CA LEU A 54 4.70 7.06 11.23
C LEU A 54 3.91 5.99 12.00
N ALA A 55 2.72 5.62 11.51
CA ALA A 55 1.94 4.53 12.10
C ALA A 55 2.72 3.21 12.04
N ALA A 56 3.37 2.90 10.92
CA ALA A 56 4.20 1.70 10.78
C ALA A 56 5.43 1.75 11.70
N ALA A 57 6.09 2.91 11.77
CA ALA A 57 7.23 3.13 12.66
C ALA A 57 6.86 2.88 14.13
N ALA A 58 5.76 3.48 14.59
CA ALA A 58 5.22 3.31 15.95
C ALA A 58 4.69 1.89 16.20
N ALA A 59 4.12 1.24 15.18
CA ALA A 59 3.76 -0.17 15.21
C ALA A 59 4.98 -1.10 15.34
N GLY A 60 6.20 -0.58 15.26
CA GLY A 60 7.43 -1.31 15.53
C GLY A 60 8.04 -1.93 14.28
N ALA A 61 7.65 -1.49 13.09
CA ALA A 61 8.25 -1.92 11.84
C ALA A 61 9.80 -1.83 11.84
N PRO A 62 10.46 -0.80 12.39
CA PRO A 62 11.93 -0.73 12.42
C PRO A 62 12.61 -1.84 13.24
N LYS A 63 11.87 -2.49 14.15
CA LYS A 63 12.43 -3.45 15.12
C LYS A 63 12.74 -4.81 14.51
N THR A 64 12.16 -5.16 13.37
CA THR A 64 12.39 -6.44 12.70
C THR A 64 12.81 -6.23 11.25
N TRP A 65 13.49 -7.20 10.66
CA TRP A 65 13.90 -7.11 9.26
C TRP A 65 12.68 -7.11 8.31
N ARG A 66 11.67 -7.94 8.59
CA ARG A 66 10.40 -7.96 7.82
C ARG A 66 9.65 -6.64 7.97
N GLY A 67 9.61 -6.08 9.18
CA GLY A 67 9.02 -4.76 9.42
C GLY A 67 9.77 -3.66 8.68
N ARG A 68 11.11 -3.69 8.62
CA ARG A 68 11.90 -2.73 7.84
C ARG A 68 11.59 -2.81 6.34
N GLY A 69 11.41 -4.01 5.79
CA GLY A 69 10.96 -4.18 4.40
C GLY A 69 9.56 -3.60 4.17
N LEU A 70 8.65 -3.77 5.12
CA LEU A 70 7.31 -3.18 5.06
C LEU A 70 7.36 -1.65 5.13
N LEU A 71 8.22 -1.10 6.00
CA LEU A 71 8.44 0.33 6.11
C LEU A 71 9.06 0.91 4.84
N LEU A 72 9.98 0.18 4.20
CA LEU A 72 10.55 0.56 2.91
C LEU A 72 9.47 0.61 1.82
N GLY A 73 8.56 -0.37 1.80
CA GLY A 73 7.41 -0.35 0.88
C GLY A 73 6.53 0.88 1.11
N LEU A 74 6.15 1.15 2.36
CA LEU A 74 5.37 2.34 2.71
C LEU A 74 6.11 3.64 2.36
N ALA A 75 7.42 3.72 2.56
CA ALA A 75 8.21 4.87 2.12
C ALA A 75 8.19 5.04 0.59
N GLY A 76 8.18 3.94 -0.16
CA GLY A 76 7.97 3.95 -1.62
C GLY A 76 6.58 4.48 -2.00
N CYS A 77 5.53 4.10 -1.26
CA CYS A 77 4.19 4.66 -1.44
C CYS A 77 4.16 6.17 -1.16
N TRP A 78 4.78 6.61 -0.06
CA TRP A 78 4.92 8.03 0.29
C TRP A 78 5.66 8.80 -0.81
N GLY A 79 6.75 8.24 -1.34
CA GLY A 79 7.47 8.82 -2.47
C GLY A 79 6.60 8.90 -3.73
N GLY A 80 5.78 7.88 -3.98
CA GLY A 80 4.82 7.83 -5.08
C GLY A 80 3.79 8.95 -5.01
N ASP A 81 3.24 9.20 -3.82
CA ASP A 81 2.28 10.28 -3.57
C ASP A 81 2.89 11.67 -3.83
N VAL A 82 4.13 11.89 -3.39
CA VAL A 82 4.81 13.18 -3.55
C VAL A 82 5.25 13.39 -5.00
N ILE A 83 5.95 12.42 -5.58
CA ILE A 83 6.54 12.53 -6.92
C ILE A 83 5.46 12.46 -8.00
N GLY A 84 4.48 11.57 -7.84
CA GLY A 84 3.41 11.32 -8.81
C GLY A 84 2.53 12.54 -9.08
N SER A 85 2.44 13.47 -8.12
CA SER A 85 1.73 14.74 -8.29
C SER A 85 2.33 15.65 -9.38
N ARG A 86 3.63 15.47 -9.71
CA ARG A 86 4.35 16.24 -10.73
C ARG A 86 4.81 15.38 -11.90
N HIS A 87 5.19 14.14 -11.63
CA HIS A 87 5.78 13.21 -12.59
C HIS A 87 5.17 11.82 -12.43
N PHE A 88 4.09 11.56 -13.18
CA PHE A 88 3.32 10.32 -13.07
C PHE A 88 4.20 9.05 -13.18
N VAL A 89 5.04 8.95 -14.21
CA VAL A 89 5.91 7.78 -14.44
C VAL A 89 6.86 7.55 -13.26
N ALA A 90 7.49 8.61 -12.74
CA ALA A 90 8.40 8.49 -11.60
C ALA A 90 7.65 8.12 -10.30
N GLY A 91 6.44 8.65 -10.10
CA GLY A 91 5.56 8.22 -9.01
C GLY A 91 5.16 6.74 -9.12
N ALA A 92 4.76 6.30 -10.31
CA ALA A 92 4.42 4.90 -10.59
C ALA A 92 5.61 3.95 -10.37
N LEU A 93 6.84 4.36 -10.71
CA LEU A 93 8.05 3.60 -10.38
C LEU A 93 8.27 3.51 -8.87
N SER A 94 7.98 4.57 -8.11
CA SER A 94 8.05 4.54 -6.64
C SER A 94 7.05 3.55 -6.04
N PHE A 95 5.82 3.52 -6.54
CA PHE A 95 4.82 2.51 -6.16
C PHE A 95 5.21 1.09 -6.59
N LEU A 96 5.81 0.93 -7.78
CA LEU A 96 6.30 -0.35 -8.25
C LEU A 96 7.36 -0.92 -7.28
N LEU A 97 8.32 -0.09 -6.87
CA LEU A 97 9.34 -0.45 -5.88
C LEU A 97 8.71 -0.78 -4.52
N ALA A 98 7.65 -0.07 -4.13
CA ALA A 98 6.89 -0.40 -2.92
C ALA A 98 6.31 -1.82 -2.99
N HIS A 99 5.68 -2.18 -4.10
CA HIS A 99 5.10 -3.51 -4.32
C HIS A 99 6.16 -4.61 -4.33
N VAL A 100 7.35 -4.34 -4.89
CA VAL A 100 8.49 -5.28 -4.81
C VAL A 100 8.92 -5.49 -3.36
N ALA A 101 9.02 -4.42 -2.56
CA ALA A 101 9.37 -4.53 -1.14
C ALA A 101 8.32 -5.34 -0.35
N PHE A 102 7.04 -5.09 -0.57
CA PHE A 102 5.96 -5.87 0.05
C PHE A 102 5.98 -7.34 -0.37
N THR A 103 6.16 -7.61 -1.66
CA THR A 103 6.31 -8.96 -2.21
C THR A 103 7.44 -9.72 -1.50
N ALA A 104 8.61 -9.09 -1.36
CA ALA A 104 9.75 -9.68 -0.67
C ALA A 104 9.44 -10.01 0.79
N VAL A 105 8.73 -9.13 1.52
CA VAL A 105 8.31 -9.35 2.91
C VAL A 105 7.35 -10.53 3.07
N PHE A 106 6.47 -10.76 2.09
CA PHE A 106 5.51 -11.86 2.12
C PHE A 106 6.11 -13.19 1.64
N ALA A 107 7.02 -13.16 0.67
CA ALA A 107 7.72 -14.35 0.19
C ALA A 107 8.80 -14.84 1.17
N ALA A 108 9.37 -13.92 1.95
CA ALA A 108 10.47 -14.13 2.90
C ALA A 108 10.36 -15.37 3.82
N PRO A 109 9.22 -15.63 4.50
CA PRO A 109 9.05 -16.82 5.36
C PRO A 109 8.88 -18.13 4.57
N GLY A 110 8.95 -18.07 3.23
CA GLY A 110 8.57 -19.12 2.31
C GLY A 110 7.10 -19.05 1.90
N ILE A 111 6.82 -19.64 0.74
CA ILE A 111 5.49 -19.74 0.15
C ILE A 111 4.95 -21.18 0.26
N ARG A 112 3.62 -21.32 0.28
CA ARG A 112 2.93 -22.61 0.16
C ARG A 112 2.63 -22.87 -1.32
N PRO A 113 3.27 -23.86 -1.98
CA PRO A 113 3.15 -24.03 -3.44
C PRO A 113 1.73 -24.18 -3.95
N ARG A 114 0.88 -24.93 -3.25
CA ARG A 114 -0.55 -25.09 -3.61
C ARG A 114 -1.31 -23.75 -3.57
N ARG A 115 -1.04 -22.90 -2.58
CA ARG A 115 -1.65 -21.56 -2.49
C ARG A 115 -1.05 -20.61 -3.50
N ALA A 116 0.25 -20.71 -3.80
CA ALA A 116 0.88 -19.93 -4.86
C ALA A 116 0.23 -20.24 -6.21
N LEU A 117 0.08 -21.52 -6.57
CA LEU A 117 -0.59 -21.94 -7.80
C LEU A 117 -2.04 -21.45 -7.86
N ALA A 118 -2.82 -21.66 -6.80
CA ALA A 118 -4.21 -21.19 -6.75
C ALA A 118 -4.32 -19.65 -6.83
N GLY A 119 -3.45 -18.94 -6.12
CA GLY A 119 -3.37 -17.48 -6.15
C GLY A 119 -2.99 -16.96 -7.53
N THR A 120 -1.98 -17.54 -8.17
CA THR A 120 -1.58 -17.19 -9.54
C THR A 120 -2.72 -17.44 -10.52
N ALA A 121 -3.37 -18.60 -10.46
CA ALA A 121 -4.52 -18.90 -11.32
C ALA A 121 -5.65 -17.86 -11.14
N ALA A 122 -5.93 -17.47 -9.89
CA ALA A 122 -6.92 -16.46 -9.57
C ALA A 122 -6.51 -15.04 -10.02
N ALA A 123 -5.21 -14.71 -10.01
CA ALA A 123 -4.69 -13.39 -10.37
C ALA A 123 -4.49 -13.19 -11.88
N VAL A 124 -4.28 -14.27 -12.65
CA VAL A 124 -4.06 -14.20 -14.10
C VAL A 124 -5.29 -13.66 -14.82
N VAL A 125 -6.50 -14.07 -14.43
CA VAL A 125 -7.74 -13.61 -15.06
C VAL A 125 -7.92 -12.09 -14.95
N PRO A 126 -7.94 -11.48 -13.75
CA PRO A 126 -8.04 -10.02 -13.64
C PRO A 126 -6.86 -9.31 -14.29
N ALA A 127 -5.62 -9.81 -14.17
CA ALA A 127 -4.46 -9.21 -14.83
C ALA A 127 -4.63 -9.15 -16.35
N ALA A 128 -5.06 -10.25 -16.98
CA ALA A 128 -5.30 -10.30 -18.42
C ALA A 128 -6.45 -9.38 -18.85
N LEU A 129 -7.53 -9.32 -18.07
CA LEU A 129 -8.66 -8.42 -18.34
C LEU A 129 -8.25 -6.95 -18.25
N LEU A 130 -7.48 -6.58 -17.22
CA LEU A 130 -6.97 -5.21 -17.05
C LEU A 130 -6.04 -4.80 -18.18
N LEU A 131 -5.09 -5.67 -18.56
CA LEU A 131 -4.19 -5.40 -19.68
C LEU A 131 -4.96 -5.26 -20.99
N ARG A 132 -5.91 -6.17 -21.27
CA ARG A 132 -6.77 -6.06 -22.45
C ARG A 132 -7.58 -4.76 -22.47
N ALA A 133 -8.08 -4.32 -21.31
CA ALA A 133 -8.90 -3.13 -21.21
C ALA A 133 -8.10 -1.83 -21.36
N PHE A 134 -6.92 -1.74 -20.74
CA PHE A 134 -6.17 -0.48 -20.66
C PHE A 134 -5.05 -0.33 -21.67
N LEU A 135 -4.40 -1.41 -22.11
CA LEU A 135 -3.27 -1.32 -23.06
C LEU A 135 -3.58 -0.52 -24.34
N PRO A 136 -4.79 -0.57 -24.93
CA PRO A 136 -5.11 0.26 -26.10
C PRO A 136 -5.00 1.76 -25.85
N GLY A 137 -5.18 2.22 -24.60
CA GLY A 137 -5.05 3.62 -24.19
C GLY A 137 -3.68 4.00 -23.61
N VAL A 138 -2.73 3.06 -23.52
CA VAL A 138 -1.40 3.30 -22.95
C VAL A 138 -0.46 3.85 -24.03
N PRO A 139 0.21 5.00 -23.80
CA PRO A 139 1.22 5.51 -24.72
C PRO A 139 2.38 4.51 -24.90
N PRO A 140 3.00 4.41 -26.09
CA PRO A 140 4.05 3.42 -26.36
C PRO A 140 5.23 3.44 -25.35
N GLY A 141 5.59 4.60 -24.82
CA GLY A 141 6.65 4.75 -23.82
C GLY A 141 6.29 4.26 -22.41
N GLU A 142 5.00 4.01 -22.13
CA GLU A 142 4.50 3.59 -20.81
C GLU A 142 4.07 2.11 -20.79
N THR A 143 4.02 1.43 -21.95
CA THR A 143 3.52 0.05 -22.05
C THR A 143 4.30 -0.94 -21.18
N VAL A 144 5.64 -0.88 -21.21
CA VAL A 144 6.49 -1.76 -20.40
C VAL A 144 6.24 -1.54 -18.91
N LEU A 145 6.12 -0.27 -18.50
CA LEU A 145 5.83 0.09 -17.11
C LEU A 145 4.48 -0.49 -16.68
N VAL A 146 3.41 -0.33 -17.47
CA VAL A 146 2.08 -0.83 -17.14
C VAL A 146 2.06 -2.35 -17.02
N VAL A 147 2.67 -3.08 -17.96
CA VAL A 147 2.76 -4.54 -17.90
C VAL A 147 3.54 -5.01 -16.67
N ALA A 148 4.70 -4.40 -16.42
CA ALA A 148 5.51 -4.71 -15.24
C ALA A 148 4.72 -4.41 -13.95
N TYR A 149 3.99 -3.30 -13.91
CA TYR A 149 3.19 -2.90 -12.77
C TYR A 149 2.08 -3.89 -12.46
N VAL A 150 1.26 -4.27 -13.45
CA VAL A 150 0.21 -5.28 -13.28
C VAL A 150 0.79 -6.62 -12.81
N ALA A 151 1.94 -7.03 -13.35
CA ALA A 151 2.61 -8.26 -12.95
C ALA A 151 3.08 -8.20 -11.48
N VAL A 152 3.77 -7.13 -11.09
CA VAL A 152 4.33 -6.96 -9.74
C VAL A 152 3.24 -6.82 -8.68
N ILE A 153 2.20 -6.03 -8.92
CA ILE A 153 1.10 -5.88 -7.97
C ILE A 153 0.29 -7.18 -7.82
N SER A 154 0.12 -7.94 -8.92
CA SER A 154 -0.47 -9.29 -8.86
C SER A 154 0.41 -10.23 -8.05
N LEU A 155 1.73 -10.19 -8.24
CA LEU A 155 2.69 -11.00 -7.50
C LEU A 155 2.68 -10.66 -6.00
N MET A 156 2.49 -9.39 -5.62
CA MET A 156 2.32 -8.98 -4.23
C MET A 156 1.10 -9.68 -3.60
N VAL A 157 -0.06 -9.66 -4.27
CA VAL A 157 -1.29 -10.31 -3.78
C VAL A 157 -1.09 -11.83 -3.64
N VAL A 158 -0.52 -12.47 -4.66
CA VAL A 158 -0.23 -13.91 -4.63
C VAL A 158 0.73 -14.25 -3.50
N SER A 159 1.77 -13.43 -3.30
CA SER A 159 2.76 -13.64 -2.23
C SER A 159 2.12 -13.48 -0.85
N ALA A 160 1.25 -12.49 -0.65
CA ALA A 160 0.51 -12.32 0.58
C ALA A 160 -0.40 -13.53 0.89
N PHE A 161 -1.11 -14.05 -0.12
CA PHE A 161 -1.98 -15.23 0.01
C PHE A 161 -1.20 -16.53 0.27
N ALA A 162 -0.07 -16.70 -0.43
CA ALA A 162 0.73 -17.91 -0.38
C ALA A 162 1.71 -17.95 0.80
N SER A 163 1.99 -16.80 1.43
CA SER A 163 2.97 -16.68 2.52
C SER A 163 2.68 -17.65 3.65
N ARG A 164 3.74 -18.28 4.18
CA ARG A 164 3.65 -19.18 5.33
C ARG A 164 3.27 -18.47 6.63
N ASP A 165 3.68 -17.22 6.77
CA ASP A 165 3.65 -16.46 8.03
C ASP A 165 3.22 -15.00 7.80
N ALA A 166 2.30 -14.76 6.86
CA ALA A 166 1.62 -13.47 6.74
C ALA A 166 0.27 -13.53 7.45
N ALA A 167 0.02 -12.57 8.34
CA ALA A 167 -1.30 -12.38 8.93
C ALA A 167 -2.34 -12.03 7.85
N PRO A 168 -3.62 -12.42 8.00
CA PRO A 168 -4.67 -12.16 6.99
C PRO A 168 -4.84 -10.69 6.62
N VAL A 169 -4.53 -9.76 7.55
CA VAL A 169 -4.57 -8.31 7.30
C VAL A 169 -3.70 -7.89 6.12
N PHE A 170 -2.57 -8.56 5.87
CA PHE A 170 -1.69 -8.24 4.75
C PHE A 170 -2.29 -8.61 3.40
N LEU A 171 -3.08 -9.69 3.33
CA LEU A 171 -3.80 -10.04 2.13
C LEU A 171 -4.92 -9.03 1.84
N VAL A 172 -5.68 -8.63 2.87
CA VAL A 172 -6.72 -7.61 2.74
C VAL A 172 -6.10 -6.29 2.25
N ALA A 173 -4.99 -5.87 2.85
CA ALA A 173 -4.25 -4.67 2.42
C ALA A 173 -3.78 -4.78 0.96
N ALA A 174 -3.16 -5.90 0.58
CA ALA A 174 -2.68 -6.12 -0.79
C ALA A 174 -3.81 -6.08 -1.83
N VAL A 175 -4.97 -6.68 -1.52
CA VAL A 175 -6.14 -6.65 -2.40
C VAL A 175 -6.73 -5.25 -2.49
N LEU A 176 -6.84 -4.51 -1.39
CA LEU A 176 -7.33 -3.14 -1.41
C LEU A 176 -6.42 -2.22 -2.24
N PHE A 177 -5.09 -2.41 -2.14
CA PHE A 177 -4.13 -1.71 -3.01
C PHE A 177 -4.34 -2.08 -4.48
N TYR A 178 -4.44 -3.38 -4.78
CA TYR A 178 -4.68 -3.83 -6.13
C TYR A 178 -5.92 -3.18 -6.73
N VAL A 179 -7.02 -3.13 -5.97
CA VAL A 179 -8.28 -2.53 -6.41
C VAL A 179 -8.16 -1.01 -6.52
N SER A 180 -7.44 -0.31 -5.63
CA SER A 180 -7.23 1.14 -5.76
C SER A 180 -6.54 1.49 -7.08
N ASP A 181 -5.56 0.68 -7.50
CA ASP A 181 -4.76 0.97 -8.70
C ASP A 181 -5.55 0.75 -10.00
N ILE A 182 -6.62 -0.04 -9.97
CA ILE A 182 -7.57 -0.12 -11.09
C ILE A 182 -8.22 1.25 -11.33
N PHE A 183 -8.56 2.00 -10.27
CA PHE A 183 -9.13 3.34 -10.42
C PHE A 183 -8.11 4.35 -10.94
N VAL A 184 -6.84 4.21 -10.57
CA VAL A 184 -5.73 5.00 -11.13
C VAL A 184 -5.57 4.71 -12.62
N ALA A 185 -5.52 3.43 -13.00
CA ALA A 185 -5.39 3.02 -14.40
C ALA A 185 -6.60 3.48 -15.23
N ARG A 186 -7.82 3.36 -14.70
CA ARG A 186 -9.04 3.85 -15.34
C ARG A 186 -9.02 5.35 -15.56
N TRP A 187 -8.50 6.11 -14.59
CA TRP A 187 -8.37 7.56 -14.73
C TRP A 187 -7.30 7.96 -15.75
N ARG A 188 -6.17 7.25 -15.80
CA ARG A 188 -5.04 7.61 -16.65
C ARG A 188 -5.14 7.13 -18.10
N TYR A 189 -5.71 5.94 -18.31
CA TYR A 189 -5.66 5.22 -19.59
C TYR A 189 -7.04 4.79 -20.12
N GLY A 190 -8.13 5.08 -19.40
CA GLY A 190 -9.50 4.78 -19.83
C GLY A 190 -10.43 5.98 -19.68
N ASP A 191 -11.74 5.74 -19.74
CA ASP A 191 -12.77 6.78 -19.68
C ASP A 191 -13.09 7.23 -18.23
N GLY A 192 -12.05 7.50 -17.45
CA GLY A 192 -12.19 7.84 -16.04
C GLY A 192 -12.46 9.33 -15.79
N ALA A 193 -13.59 9.66 -15.18
CA ALA A 193 -13.85 10.98 -14.64
C ALA A 193 -13.09 11.23 -13.31
N ALA A 194 -12.95 12.50 -12.92
CA ALA A 194 -12.30 12.92 -11.66
C ALA A 194 -12.86 12.22 -10.39
N ILE A 195 -14.08 11.69 -10.46
CA ILE A 195 -14.70 10.89 -9.39
C ILE A 195 -13.93 9.61 -9.07
N ASN A 196 -13.08 9.09 -9.96
CA ASN A 196 -12.23 7.94 -9.64
C ASN A 196 -11.32 8.20 -8.43
N GLY A 197 -10.96 9.46 -8.17
CA GLY A 197 -10.22 9.86 -6.97
C GLY A 197 -10.99 9.57 -5.67
N THR A 198 -12.31 9.70 -5.65
CA THR A 198 -13.11 9.50 -4.43
C THR A 198 -13.14 8.05 -3.97
N LEU A 199 -12.97 7.10 -4.89
CA LEU A 199 -12.82 5.67 -4.58
C LEU A 199 -11.36 5.27 -4.40
N CYS A 200 -10.46 5.83 -5.20
CA CYS A 200 -9.04 5.52 -5.14
C CYS A 200 -8.43 5.85 -3.77
N TYR A 201 -8.59 7.10 -3.30
CA TYR A 201 -7.91 7.54 -2.07
C TYR A 201 -8.32 6.73 -0.83
N PRO A 202 -9.60 6.47 -0.55
CA PRO A 202 -9.98 5.67 0.61
C PRO A 202 -9.40 4.26 0.57
N LEU A 203 -9.45 3.58 -0.59
CA LEU A 203 -8.94 2.21 -0.74
C LEU A 203 -7.42 2.15 -0.56
N TYR A 204 -6.70 3.06 -1.22
CA TYR A 204 -5.24 3.15 -1.17
C TYR A 204 -4.74 3.48 0.24
N TYR A 205 -5.27 4.53 0.87
CA TYR A 205 -4.82 4.92 2.21
C TYR A 205 -5.27 3.92 3.27
N LEU A 206 -6.43 3.26 3.12
CA LEU A 206 -6.80 2.16 4.00
C LEU A 206 -5.82 1.00 3.87
N SER A 207 -5.45 0.60 2.65
CA SER A 207 -4.43 -0.41 2.38
C SER A 207 -3.10 -0.08 3.08
N CYS A 208 -2.57 1.13 2.89
CA CYS A 208 -1.31 1.55 3.53
C CYS A 208 -1.39 1.51 5.07
N ASN A 209 -2.53 1.90 5.65
CA ASN A 209 -2.74 1.84 7.09
C ASN A 209 -2.87 0.39 7.60
N LEU A 210 -3.50 -0.51 6.85
CA LEU A 210 -3.57 -1.93 7.19
C LEU A 210 -2.19 -2.59 7.12
N PHE A 211 -1.35 -2.23 6.14
CA PHE A 211 0.06 -2.62 6.14
C PHE A 211 0.76 -2.08 7.39
N ALA A 212 0.66 -0.78 7.65
CA ALA A 212 1.31 -0.12 8.79
C ALA A 212 0.96 -0.77 10.13
N LEU A 213 -0.33 -0.96 10.42
CA LEU A 213 -0.80 -1.60 11.66
C LEU A 213 -0.53 -3.10 11.67
N GLY A 214 -0.51 -3.76 10.52
CA GLY A 214 -0.10 -5.15 10.36
C GLY A 214 1.32 -5.42 10.88
N ALA A 215 2.19 -4.41 10.93
CA ALA A 215 3.52 -4.53 11.54
C ALA A 215 3.49 -4.98 13.01
N LEU A 216 2.39 -4.74 13.75
CA LEU A 216 2.17 -5.25 15.11
C LEU A 216 2.24 -6.78 15.17
N THR A 217 1.81 -7.46 14.11
CA THR A 217 1.84 -8.93 14.00
C THR A 217 3.24 -9.49 13.74
N LEU A 218 4.17 -8.65 13.30
CA LEU A 218 5.56 -9.02 13.02
C LEU A 218 6.48 -8.82 14.23
N ARG A 219 5.95 -8.33 15.36
CA ARG A 219 6.74 -8.16 16.59
C ARG A 219 7.18 -9.52 17.14
N PRO A 220 8.43 -9.68 17.60
CA PRO A 220 8.82 -10.89 18.31
C PRO A 220 7.91 -11.09 19.52
N LYS A 221 7.33 -12.28 19.68
CA LYS A 221 6.62 -12.62 20.92
C LYS A 221 7.65 -12.55 22.05
N SER A 222 7.43 -11.70 23.06
CA SER A 222 8.29 -11.70 24.24
C SER A 222 8.24 -13.09 24.86
N LYS A 223 9.41 -13.70 25.11
CA LYS A 223 9.48 -14.87 25.98
C LYS A 223 8.99 -14.41 27.35
N THR A 224 7.72 -14.65 27.67
CA THR A 224 7.26 -14.62 29.06
C THR A 224 7.90 -15.84 29.71
N GLY A 225 9.00 -15.58 30.42
CA GLY A 225 9.52 -16.50 31.43
C GLY A 225 8.62 -16.49 32.67
#